data_AF-A0A8T1ZLZ0-F1
#
_entry.id   AF-A0A8T1ZLZ0-F1
#
_cell.length_a   1.000
_cell.length_b   1.000
_cell.length_c   1.000
_cell.angle_alpha   90.00
_cell.angle_beta   90.00
_cell.angle_gamma   90.00
#
_symmetry.space_group_name_H-M   'P 1'
#
loop_
_entity.id
_entity.type
_entity.pdbx_description
1 polymer ?
#
loop_
_entity_poly.entity_id
_entity_poly.type
_entity_poly.pdbx_seq_one_letter_code
_entity_poly.pdbx_strand_id
1 'polypeptide(L)'
;MEASLLMRSSCCSSAIGGFFDHRRELSTSTPISTLLPLPSSKSSSAIRCSLPQPSKPRSGTSSVHAVMTLAGSLTGKKRVDESESLTLEGIRNSLIRQEDSIIFGLLERAKYCYNADTYDPTAFDMDGFNGSLVEYMVKGTEKLHAKVGRFKSPDEHPFFPDDLPEPMLPPLQYPKVLHFAADSININKKIWNMYFRDLVPRLVKKGDDGNYGSTAVCDAICLQCLSKRIHYGKFVAEAKFQASPEAYESAIKAQGNIRIAG
;
A
#
# COMPACT_ATOMS: atom_id res chain seq x y z
N MET A 1 35.75 -45.93 -30.73
CA MET A 1 35.27 -46.01 -32.13
C MET A 1 33.76 -45.97 -32.07
N GLU A 2 33.19 -44.89 -32.63
CA GLU A 2 31.83 -44.76 -33.19
C GLU A 2 30.69 -45.59 -32.57
N ALA A 3 29.75 -44.89 -31.91
CA ALA A 3 28.39 -45.36 -31.75
C ALA A 3 27.45 -44.29 -32.34
N SER A 4 27.05 -44.53 -33.59
CA SER A 4 26.00 -43.84 -34.30
C SER A 4 24.67 -44.52 -33.96
N LEU A 5 23.66 -43.79 -33.47
CA LEU A 5 22.27 -44.21 -33.62
C LEU A 5 21.37 -43.01 -33.92
N LEU A 6 20.68 -43.17 -35.03
CA LEU A 6 19.77 -42.27 -35.72
C LEU A 6 18.33 -42.51 -35.25
N MET A 7 17.45 -41.57 -35.63
CA MET A 7 15.98 -41.68 -35.76
C MET A 7 15.15 -41.54 -34.48
N ARG A 8 13.95 -40.96 -34.47
CA ARG A 8 13.21 -39.99 -35.30
C ARG A 8 11.91 -39.73 -34.52
N SER A 9 11.30 -38.60 -34.80
CA SER A 9 9.91 -38.23 -34.45
C SER A 9 8.88 -39.35 -34.57
N SER A 10 7.92 -39.40 -33.65
CA SER A 10 6.59 -39.96 -33.92
C SER A 10 5.49 -39.03 -33.40
N CYS A 11 4.65 -38.64 -34.34
CA CYS A 11 3.34 -38.03 -34.17
C CYS A 11 2.32 -39.12 -33.81
N CYS A 12 1.27 -38.79 -33.06
CA CYS A 12 0.01 -39.56 -33.07
C CYS A 12 -1.18 -38.62 -32.81
N SER A 13 -2.00 -38.45 -33.85
CA SER A 13 -3.33 -37.84 -33.83
C SER A 13 -4.42 -38.91 -33.73
N SER A 14 -5.56 -38.59 -33.12
CA SER A 14 -6.96 -38.86 -33.55
C SER A 14 -7.88 -38.39 -32.40
N ALA A 15 -8.76 -37.38 -32.54
CA ALA A 15 -9.92 -37.14 -33.42
C ALA A 15 -11.17 -37.95 -33.04
N ILE A 16 -12.29 -37.22 -32.77
CA ILE A 16 -13.73 -37.45 -33.07
C ILE A 16 -14.46 -36.27 -32.35
N GLY A 17 -14.96 -35.24 -33.03
CA GLY A 17 -16.30 -35.11 -33.65
C GLY A 17 -17.25 -34.39 -32.67
N GLY A 18 -17.89 -33.24 -32.88
CA GLY A 18 -18.36 -32.53 -34.06
C GLY A 18 -19.88 -32.39 -33.94
N PHE A 19 -20.44 -31.18 -33.74
CA PHE A 19 -21.82 -30.85 -34.12
C PHE A 19 -22.07 -29.33 -34.12
N PHE A 20 -23.04 -28.94 -34.93
CA PHE A 20 -23.12 -27.73 -35.74
C PHE A 20 -23.80 -26.50 -35.09
N ASP A 21 -23.53 -25.38 -35.75
CA ASP A 21 -23.97 -23.99 -35.62
C ASP A 21 -25.49 -23.76 -35.86
N HIS A 22 -26.13 -22.85 -35.12
CA HIS A 22 -27.27 -22.08 -35.66
C HIS A 22 -27.51 -20.71 -35.01
N ARG A 23 -27.60 -19.73 -35.91
CA ARG A 23 -27.89 -18.29 -35.77
C ARG A 23 -29.36 -18.02 -36.17
N ARG A 24 -29.91 -16.89 -35.70
CA ARG A 24 -31.16 -16.15 -36.09
C ARG A 24 -32.37 -16.37 -35.18
N GLU A 25 -33.30 -15.43 -34.94
CA GLU A 25 -33.48 -13.98 -35.19
C GLU A 25 -34.72 -13.51 -34.38
N LEU A 26 -34.87 -12.19 -34.27
CA LEU A 26 -36.02 -11.39 -33.80
C LEU A 26 -37.43 -11.89 -34.16
N SER A 27 -38.43 -11.61 -33.29
CA SER A 27 -39.71 -11.02 -33.73
C SER A 27 -40.50 -10.35 -32.60
N THR A 28 -41.33 -9.42 -33.03
CA THR A 28 -42.01 -8.28 -32.42
C THR A 28 -43.42 -8.58 -31.89
N SER A 29 -43.91 -7.78 -30.92
CA SER A 29 -45.31 -7.31 -30.87
C SER A 29 -45.54 -6.15 -29.87
N THR A 30 -45.94 -4.99 -30.39
CA THR A 30 -46.56 -3.79 -29.77
C THR A 30 -48.06 -3.99 -29.45
N PRO A 31 -48.87 -2.99 -28.98
CA PRO A 31 -48.70 -1.87 -28.01
C PRO A 31 -49.87 -1.79 -26.97
N ILE A 32 -49.87 -0.81 -26.04
CA ILE A 32 -50.99 0.14 -25.74
C ILE A 32 -50.69 1.04 -24.51
N SER A 33 -51.03 2.31 -24.73
CA SER A 33 -51.04 3.57 -23.99
C SER A 33 -51.21 3.69 -22.45
N THR A 34 -50.69 4.86 -22.03
CA THR A 34 -51.18 5.84 -21.02
C THR A 34 -50.99 5.57 -19.53
N LEU A 35 -50.24 6.47 -18.86
CA LEU A 35 -50.74 7.38 -17.82
C LEU A 35 -49.64 8.39 -17.36
N LEU A 36 -49.86 9.66 -17.75
CA LEU A 36 -49.65 10.97 -17.09
C LEU A 36 -48.45 11.30 -16.15
N PRO A 37 -48.06 12.59 -16.06
CA PRO A 37 -46.78 13.06 -15.52
C PRO A 37 -46.81 13.43 -14.03
N LEU A 38 -45.64 13.30 -13.40
CA LEU A 38 -45.36 13.70 -12.02
C LEU A 38 -45.31 15.24 -11.89
N PRO A 39 -45.96 15.86 -10.88
CA PRO A 39 -46.05 17.32 -10.80
C PRO A 39 -44.76 17.97 -10.27
N SER A 40 -44.39 19.05 -10.94
CA SER A 40 -43.45 20.06 -10.49
C SER A 40 -44.05 20.88 -9.33
N SER A 41 -43.46 20.82 -8.14
CA SER A 41 -43.69 21.81 -7.09
C SER A 41 -42.49 22.75 -6.98
N LYS A 42 -42.65 23.96 -7.52
CA LYS A 42 -41.84 25.12 -7.16
C LYS A 42 -42.16 25.47 -5.70
N SER A 43 -41.14 25.51 -4.85
CA SER A 43 -41.22 26.21 -3.56
C SER A 43 -40.00 27.10 -3.43
N SER A 44 -40.25 28.39 -3.67
CA SER A 44 -39.32 29.48 -3.44
C SER A 44 -39.43 29.88 -1.97
N SER A 45 -38.40 29.58 -1.18
CA SER A 45 -38.21 30.18 0.13
C SER A 45 -36.76 30.65 0.23
N ALA A 46 -36.55 31.92 -0.13
CA ALA A 46 -35.29 32.61 0.06
C ALA A 46 -35.05 32.79 1.56
N ILE A 47 -34.15 31.98 2.13
CA ILE A 47 -33.63 32.22 3.48
C ILE A 47 -32.61 33.36 3.37
N ARG A 48 -32.99 34.55 3.85
CA ARG A 48 -32.06 35.67 4.08
C ARG A 48 -31.11 35.30 5.21
N CYS A 49 -29.90 34.84 4.87
CA CYS A 49 -28.78 34.86 5.81
C CYS A 49 -28.16 36.26 5.80
N SER A 50 -28.53 37.09 6.78
CA SER A 50 -27.88 38.38 7.03
C SER A 50 -26.53 38.16 7.70
N LEU A 51 -25.45 38.51 7.02
CA LEU A 51 -24.10 38.65 7.59
C LEU A 51 -24.05 39.85 8.55
N PRO A 52 -23.57 39.71 9.79
CA PRO A 52 -23.23 40.84 10.64
C PRO A 52 -21.89 41.47 10.21
N GLN A 53 -21.86 42.79 10.08
CA GLN A 53 -20.64 43.57 9.84
C GLN A 53 -19.76 43.74 11.10
N PRO A 54 -18.44 44.01 10.94
CA PRO A 54 -17.51 44.07 12.07
C PRO A 54 -17.57 45.42 12.79
N SER A 55 -17.54 45.41 14.12
CA SER A 55 -17.36 46.60 14.95
C SER A 55 -16.31 46.38 16.06
N LYS A 56 -15.64 47.48 16.41
CA LYS A 56 -14.33 47.62 17.09
C LYS A 56 -14.23 47.07 18.52
N PRO A 57 -13.01 46.87 19.07
CA PRO A 57 -12.80 46.18 20.34
C PRO A 57 -12.91 47.13 21.56
N ARG A 58 -13.47 46.62 22.66
CA ARG A 58 -13.27 47.18 24.01
C ARG A 58 -13.10 46.06 25.04
N SER A 59 -12.34 46.42 26.06
CA SER A 59 -11.63 45.64 27.06
C SER A 59 -12.45 44.67 27.91
N GLY A 60 -11.88 43.48 28.10
CA GLY A 60 -11.58 42.90 29.42
C GLY A 60 -12.73 42.39 30.28
N THR A 61 -12.90 41.07 30.30
CA THR A 61 -13.15 40.27 31.52
C THR A 61 -12.74 38.82 31.28
N SER A 62 -12.10 38.23 32.30
CA SER A 62 -11.47 36.91 32.30
C SER A 62 -12.48 35.78 32.07
N SER A 63 -12.30 35.00 31.01
CA SER A 63 -13.02 33.74 30.79
C SER A 63 -12.10 32.59 31.21
N VAL A 64 -12.47 31.94 32.32
CA VAL A 64 -11.85 30.69 32.77
C VAL A 64 -12.18 29.58 31.78
N HIS A 65 -11.22 29.26 30.91
CA HIS A 65 -11.27 28.05 30.11
C HIS A 65 -11.16 26.82 31.03
N ALA A 66 -12.27 26.11 31.20
CA ALA A 66 -12.26 24.75 31.70
C ALA A 66 -11.59 23.85 30.65
N VAL A 67 -10.28 23.67 30.78
CA VAL A 67 -9.57 22.60 30.08
C VAL A 67 -9.99 21.29 30.75
N MET A 68 -10.86 20.52 30.11
CA MET A 68 -10.99 19.11 30.45
C MET A 68 -9.66 18.44 30.10
N THR A 69 -8.78 18.40 31.09
CA THR A 69 -7.57 17.61 31.02
C THR A 69 -8.01 16.16 31.14
N LEU A 70 -8.08 15.43 30.02
CA LEU A 70 -8.13 13.98 30.05
C LEU A 70 -6.71 13.50 30.44
N ALA A 71 -6.32 13.75 31.69
CA ALA A 71 -5.09 13.26 32.29
C ALA A 71 -5.26 11.78 32.65
N GLY A 72 -5.49 10.95 31.63
CA GLY A 72 -5.14 9.54 31.71
C GLY A 72 -3.64 9.42 31.59
N SER A 73 -2.91 9.69 32.68
CA SER A 73 -1.46 9.55 32.70
C SER A 73 -1.10 8.07 32.46
N LEU A 74 -0.65 7.74 31.25
CA LEU A 74 -0.02 6.45 30.93
C LEU A 74 1.40 6.33 31.53
N THR A 75 1.80 7.27 32.40
CA THR A 75 3.08 7.25 33.11
C THR A 75 3.09 6.09 34.10
N GLY A 76 3.50 4.91 33.63
CA GLY A 76 3.75 3.73 34.46
C GLY A 76 3.22 2.42 33.92
N LYS A 77 2.30 2.42 32.94
CA LYS A 77 1.85 1.16 32.31
C LYS A 77 2.76 0.79 31.15
N LYS A 78 3.42 -0.36 31.28
CA LYS A 78 4.18 -1.00 30.20
C LYS A 78 3.23 -1.26 29.02
N ARG A 79 3.45 -0.58 27.90
CA ARG A 79 2.64 -0.73 26.69
C ARG A 79 3.08 -1.98 25.96
N VAL A 80 2.21 -2.98 25.86
CA VAL A 80 2.45 -4.25 25.18
C VAL A 80 1.50 -4.37 24.00
N ASP A 81 1.98 -4.91 22.89
CA ASP A 81 1.12 -5.24 21.74
C ASP A 81 0.38 -6.54 22.03
N GLU A 82 -0.96 -6.45 22.15
CA GLU A 82 -1.87 -7.57 22.42
C GLU A 82 -2.72 -7.91 21.18
N SER A 83 -2.34 -7.42 19.99
CA SER A 83 -3.12 -7.61 18.76
C SER A 83 -3.01 -9.01 18.17
N GLU A 84 -2.05 -9.83 18.63
CA GLU A 84 -1.72 -11.16 18.09
C GLU A 84 -1.45 -11.15 16.57
N SER A 85 -1.10 -9.99 16.00
CA SER A 85 -0.95 -9.80 14.55
C SER A 85 0.47 -10.07 14.02
N LEU A 86 1.46 -10.11 14.91
CA LEU A 86 2.87 -10.32 14.62
C LEU A 86 3.37 -11.66 15.20
N THR A 87 2.56 -12.70 15.05
CA THR A 87 2.82 -14.08 15.49
C THR A 87 3.03 -15.01 14.30
N LEU A 88 3.62 -16.19 14.52
CA LEU A 88 3.82 -17.16 13.45
C LEU A 88 2.49 -17.77 12.97
N GLU A 89 1.55 -17.93 13.89
CA GLU A 89 0.19 -18.44 13.67
C GLU A 89 -0.62 -17.47 12.79
N GLY A 90 -0.39 -16.17 12.93
CA GLY A 90 -1.05 -15.11 12.17
C GLY A 90 -0.52 -14.90 10.75
N ILE A 91 0.63 -15.50 10.37
CA ILE A 91 1.33 -15.21 9.10
C ILE A 91 0.42 -15.40 7.90
N ARG A 92 -0.31 -16.52 7.81
CA ARG A 92 -1.14 -16.83 6.63
C ARG A 92 -2.18 -15.75 6.38
N ASN A 93 -2.91 -15.36 7.42
CA ASN A 93 -3.98 -14.36 7.31
C ASN A 93 -3.40 -12.96 7.03
N SER A 94 -2.25 -12.64 7.64
CA SER A 94 -1.55 -11.38 7.39
C SER A 94 -1.09 -11.28 5.93
N LEU A 95 -0.50 -12.34 5.37
CA LEU A 95 -0.05 -12.37 3.98
C LEU A 95 -1.19 -12.18 2.97
N ILE A 96 -2.36 -12.78 3.21
CA ILE A 96 -3.56 -12.59 2.38
C ILE A 96 -3.99 -11.12 2.40
N ARG A 97 -4.11 -10.52 3.59
CA ARG A 97 -4.50 -9.10 3.71
C ARG A 97 -3.52 -8.14 3.05
N GLN A 98 -2.23 -8.45 3.13
CA GLN A 98 -1.17 -7.66 2.49
C GLN A 98 -1.20 -7.82 0.96
N GLU A 99 -1.54 -9.00 0.45
CA GLU A 99 -1.76 -9.24 -0.98
C GLU A 99 -2.94 -8.39 -1.50
N ASP A 100 -4.09 -8.44 -0.84
CA ASP A 100 -5.24 -7.61 -1.19
C ASP A 100 -4.89 -6.12 -1.19
N SER A 101 -4.16 -5.66 -0.17
CA SER A 101 -3.74 -4.26 -0.05
C SER A 101 -2.86 -3.81 -1.22
N ILE A 102 -1.96 -4.69 -1.71
CA ILE A 102 -1.14 -4.41 -2.89
C ILE A 102 -2.01 -4.36 -4.15
N ILE A 103 -2.88 -5.35 -4.35
CA ILE A 103 -3.76 -5.41 -5.53
C ILE A 103 -4.60 -4.14 -5.62
N PHE A 104 -5.26 -3.75 -4.53
CA PHE A 104 -6.07 -2.52 -4.51
C PHE A 104 -5.22 -1.26 -4.71
N GLY A 105 -4.05 -1.16 -4.08
CA GLY A 105 -3.14 -0.03 -4.29
C GLY A 105 -2.71 0.12 -5.75
N LEU A 106 -2.34 -0.99 -6.40
CA LEU A 106 -1.94 -0.98 -7.81
C LEU A 106 -3.10 -0.66 -8.75
N LEU A 107 -4.30 -1.17 -8.48
CA LEU A 107 -5.51 -0.81 -9.24
C LEU A 107 -5.82 0.68 -9.12
N GLU A 108 -5.70 1.24 -7.91
CA GLU A 108 -5.91 2.66 -7.69
C GLU A 108 -4.86 3.51 -8.41
N ARG A 109 -3.58 3.09 -8.38
CA ARG A 109 -2.52 3.76 -9.15
C ARG A 109 -2.76 3.70 -10.66
N ALA A 110 -3.31 2.60 -11.17
CA ALA A 110 -3.56 2.37 -12.59
C ALA A 110 -4.72 3.21 -13.16
N LYS A 111 -5.49 3.92 -12.33
CA LYS A 111 -6.47 4.91 -12.77
C LYS A 111 -5.82 6.13 -13.43
N TYR A 112 -4.55 6.41 -13.09
CA TYR A 112 -3.79 7.55 -13.61
C TYR A 112 -2.72 7.11 -14.61
N CYS A 113 -2.35 8.02 -15.50
CA CYS A 113 -1.25 7.87 -16.45
C CYS A 113 0.10 7.85 -15.72
N TYR A 114 1.18 7.78 -16.51
CA TYR A 114 2.53 7.79 -15.96
C TYR A 114 2.83 9.07 -15.19
N ASN A 115 2.38 10.24 -15.66
CA ASN A 115 2.46 11.52 -14.96
C ASN A 115 3.92 11.85 -14.54
N ALA A 116 4.81 11.95 -15.53
CA ALA A 116 6.27 12.03 -15.35
C ALA A 116 6.71 13.15 -14.40
N ASP A 117 6.04 14.30 -14.42
CA ASP A 117 6.32 15.45 -13.55
C ASP A 117 6.21 15.12 -12.06
N THR A 118 5.45 14.08 -11.69
CA THR A 118 5.38 13.55 -10.31
C THR A 118 6.75 13.08 -9.81
N TYR A 119 7.63 12.68 -10.73
CA TYR A 119 8.94 12.07 -10.46
C TYR A 119 10.11 13.00 -10.78
N ASP A 120 9.86 14.15 -11.41
CA ASP A 120 10.87 15.15 -11.70
C ASP A 120 11.16 16.00 -10.44
N PRO A 121 12.41 16.05 -9.95
CA PRO A 121 12.79 16.87 -8.79
C PRO A 121 12.63 18.38 -8.97
N THR A 122 12.41 18.86 -10.19
CA THR A 122 12.38 20.28 -10.55
C THR A 122 11.05 20.74 -11.17
N ALA A 123 10.07 19.85 -11.31
CA ALA A 123 8.79 20.18 -11.95
C ALA A 123 7.93 21.15 -11.12
N PHE A 124 8.05 21.14 -9.79
CA PHE A 124 7.24 21.96 -8.89
C PHE A 124 8.11 22.74 -7.90
N ASP A 125 7.76 24.00 -7.67
CA ASP A 125 8.27 24.78 -6.54
C ASP A 125 7.46 24.40 -5.29
N MET A 126 8.10 23.69 -4.35
CA MET A 126 7.47 23.13 -3.16
C MET A 126 7.96 23.82 -1.88
N ASP A 127 7.94 25.16 -1.87
CA ASP A 127 8.16 26.01 -0.70
C ASP A 127 9.26 25.51 0.26
N GLY A 128 10.49 25.39 -0.27
CA GLY A 128 11.67 25.00 0.51
C GLY A 128 11.92 23.49 0.61
N PHE A 129 11.14 22.66 -0.09
CA PHE A 129 11.48 21.25 -0.32
C PHE A 129 12.16 21.06 -1.68
N ASN A 130 13.30 20.37 -1.68
CA ASN A 130 14.05 20.02 -2.90
C ASN A 130 13.92 18.51 -3.16
N GLY A 131 13.24 18.13 -4.23
CA GLY A 131 13.00 16.74 -4.61
C GLY A 131 11.73 16.59 -5.43
N SER A 132 11.44 15.37 -5.87
CA SER A 132 10.22 15.09 -6.64
C SER A 132 8.96 15.11 -5.75
N LEU A 133 7.78 15.26 -6.37
CA LEU A 133 6.51 15.26 -5.63
C LEU A 133 6.27 13.93 -4.89
N VAL A 134 6.71 12.80 -5.47
CA VAL A 134 6.62 11.50 -4.79
C VAL A 134 7.55 11.40 -3.59
N GLU A 135 8.77 11.94 -3.67
CA GLU A 135 9.69 11.99 -2.52
C GLU A 135 9.12 12.86 -1.40
N TYR A 136 8.54 14.02 -1.75
CA TYR A 136 7.83 14.88 -0.81
C TYR A 136 6.72 14.10 -0.08
N MET A 137 5.86 13.40 -0.85
CA MET A 137 4.73 12.66 -0.30
C MET A 137 5.18 11.52 0.62
N VAL A 138 6.16 10.72 0.20
CA VAL A 138 6.67 9.60 1.00
C VAL A 138 7.35 10.13 2.27
N LYS A 139 8.31 11.07 2.16
CA LYS A 139 9.00 11.63 3.33
C LYS A 139 8.04 12.28 4.32
N GLY A 140 7.06 13.06 3.83
CA GLY A 140 6.04 13.70 4.67
C GLY A 140 5.21 12.67 5.43
N THR A 141 4.76 11.62 4.74
CA THR A 141 3.97 10.53 5.33
C THR A 141 4.79 9.73 6.35
N GLU A 142 6.05 9.41 6.04
CA GLU A 142 6.93 8.70 6.97
C GLU A 142 7.22 9.55 8.21
N LYS A 143 7.52 10.84 8.07
CA LYS A 143 7.70 11.75 9.22
C LYS A 143 6.47 11.80 10.12
N LEU A 144 5.27 11.85 9.53
CA LEU A 144 4.02 11.82 10.28
C LEU A 144 3.84 10.51 11.05
N HIS A 145 4.07 9.36 10.40
CA HIS A 145 3.93 8.06 11.02
C HIS A 145 5.04 7.72 12.03
N ALA A 146 6.25 8.26 11.85
CA ALA A 146 7.36 8.09 12.77
C ALA A 146 7.05 8.70 14.14
N LYS A 147 6.37 9.87 14.17
CA LYS A 147 5.92 10.50 15.42
C LYS A 147 5.05 9.59 16.27
N VAL A 148 4.27 8.69 15.67
CA VAL A 148 3.43 7.72 16.39
C VAL A 148 4.10 6.35 16.59
N GLY A 149 5.40 6.23 16.29
CA GLY A 149 6.19 5.03 16.57
C GLY A 149 6.09 3.92 15.52
N ARG A 150 5.54 4.20 14.33
CA ARG A 150 5.31 3.17 13.29
C ARG A 150 6.55 2.34 12.98
N PHE A 151 7.68 3.00 12.72
CA PHE A 151 8.93 2.33 12.32
C PHE A 151 9.71 1.72 13.48
N LYS A 152 9.13 1.69 14.69
CA LYS A 152 9.62 0.82 15.78
C LYS A 152 8.96 -0.58 15.72
N SER A 153 7.94 -0.76 14.88
CA SER A 153 7.32 -2.06 14.61
C SER A 153 8.24 -2.94 13.76
N PRO A 154 8.40 -4.24 14.06
CA PRO A 154 9.36 -5.11 13.36
C PRO A 154 9.02 -5.37 11.88
N ASP A 155 7.77 -5.14 11.49
CA ASP A 155 7.23 -5.32 10.13
C ASP A 155 7.16 -4.04 9.30
N GLU A 156 7.60 -2.89 9.84
CA GLU A 156 7.54 -1.58 9.17
C GLU A 156 8.95 -1.05 8.88
N HIS A 157 9.26 -0.81 7.60
CA HIS A 157 10.59 -0.38 7.15
C HIS A 157 10.49 0.95 6.40
N PRO A 158 11.18 2.02 6.84
CA PRO A 158 11.12 3.31 6.17
C PRO A 158 11.99 3.36 4.91
N PHE A 159 11.58 4.13 3.92
CA PHE A 159 12.33 4.45 2.71
C PHE A 159 13.38 5.52 2.98
N PHE A 160 13.11 6.47 3.88
CA PHE A 160 14.02 7.57 4.23
C PHE A 160 14.32 7.59 5.74
N PRO A 161 15.11 6.62 6.26
CA PRO A 161 15.36 6.47 7.70
C PRO A 161 16.06 7.69 8.33
N ASP A 162 16.94 8.36 7.59
CA ASP A 162 17.76 9.47 8.10
C ASP A 162 16.93 10.74 8.38
N ASP A 163 15.73 10.83 7.80
CA ASP A 163 14.85 12.01 7.90
C ASP A 163 13.78 11.89 9.01
N LEU A 164 13.76 10.78 9.77
CA LEU A 164 12.67 10.47 10.69
C LEU A 164 12.84 11.12 12.07
N PRO A 165 11.80 11.75 12.63
CA PRO A 165 11.80 12.18 14.03
C PRO A 165 11.64 10.98 14.97
N GLU A 166 12.08 11.15 16.22
CA GLU A 166 11.78 10.18 17.27
C GLU A 166 10.27 10.16 17.63
N PRO A 167 9.73 9.00 18.06
CA PRO A 167 8.33 8.89 18.45
C PRO A 167 7.98 9.78 19.64
N MET A 168 6.82 10.43 19.59
CA MET A 168 6.25 11.20 20.70
C MET A 168 5.50 10.31 21.70
N LEU A 169 5.21 9.06 21.33
CA LEU A 169 4.53 8.08 22.17
C LEU A 169 5.55 7.22 22.93
N PRO A 170 5.23 6.77 24.15
CA PRO A 170 6.04 5.77 24.85
C PRO A 170 6.21 4.49 23.99
N PRO A 171 7.38 3.81 24.07
CA PRO A 171 7.65 2.60 23.31
C PRO A 171 6.61 1.51 23.54
N LEU A 172 6.26 0.79 22.46
CA LEU A 172 5.42 -0.40 22.48
C LEU A 172 6.31 -1.64 22.50
N GLN A 173 6.00 -2.60 23.38
CA GLN A 173 6.70 -3.89 23.40
C GLN A 173 6.01 -4.86 22.45
N TYR A 174 6.71 -5.20 21.37
CA TYR A 174 6.27 -6.18 20.39
C TYR A 174 6.68 -7.61 20.77
N PRO A 175 5.96 -8.63 20.26
CA PRO A 175 6.37 -10.02 20.37
C PRO A 175 7.80 -10.23 19.84
N LYS A 176 8.64 -10.92 20.61
CA LYS A 176 10.03 -11.24 20.23
C LYS A 176 10.06 -12.51 19.37
N VAL A 177 9.51 -12.41 18.15
CA VAL A 177 9.41 -13.54 17.22
C VAL A 177 10.63 -13.63 16.31
N LEU A 178 11.09 -12.51 15.76
CA LEU A 178 12.21 -12.49 14.83
C LEU A 178 13.57 -12.48 15.55
N HIS A 179 14.55 -13.13 14.93
CA HIS A 179 15.96 -13.00 15.32
C HIS A 179 16.47 -11.54 15.17
N PHE A 180 17.37 -11.09 16.06
CA PHE A 180 17.87 -9.70 16.11
C PHE A 180 18.50 -9.21 14.79
N ALA A 181 19.00 -10.12 13.94
CA ALA A 181 19.52 -9.79 12.62
C ALA A 181 18.47 -9.09 11.73
N ALA A 182 17.17 -9.34 11.96
CA ALA A 182 16.07 -8.74 11.23
C ALA A 182 16.07 -7.21 11.25
N ASP A 183 16.56 -6.59 12.33
CA ASP A 183 16.58 -5.13 12.51
C ASP A 183 17.52 -4.45 11.52
N SER A 184 18.56 -5.16 11.07
CA SER A 184 19.54 -4.66 10.09
C SER A 184 19.14 -4.85 8.63
N ILE A 185 18.05 -5.57 8.37
CA ILE A 185 17.61 -5.91 7.02
C ILE A 185 16.55 -4.92 6.56
N ASN A 186 16.95 -3.97 5.71
CA ASN A 186 16.03 -3.09 4.99
C ASN A 186 16.46 -3.02 3.52
N ILE A 187 15.63 -3.53 2.61
CA ILE A 187 15.88 -3.56 1.17
C ILE A 187 15.01 -2.56 0.39
N ASN A 188 14.46 -1.53 1.05
CA ASN A 188 13.59 -0.54 0.44
C ASN A 188 14.19 0.15 -0.78
N LYS A 189 15.52 0.35 -0.84
CA LYS A 189 16.17 0.87 -2.05
C LYS A 189 15.93 -0.02 -3.29
N LYS A 190 15.90 -1.35 -3.11
CA LYS A 190 15.58 -2.29 -4.19
C LYS A 190 14.08 -2.25 -4.53
N ILE A 191 13.22 -2.14 -3.52
CA ILE A 191 11.76 -2.06 -3.70
C ILE A 191 11.37 -0.78 -4.43
N TRP A 192 11.93 0.36 -4.04
CA TRP A 192 11.78 1.66 -4.70
C TRP A 192 12.14 1.57 -6.18
N ASN A 193 13.34 1.06 -6.48
CA ASN A 193 13.81 0.91 -7.85
C ASN A 193 12.91 -0.04 -8.65
N MET A 194 12.54 -1.19 -8.08
CA MET A 194 11.63 -2.13 -8.73
C MET A 194 10.28 -1.47 -9.04
N TYR A 195 9.72 -0.72 -8.10
CA TYR A 195 8.43 -0.06 -8.27
C TYR A 195 8.46 0.95 -9.42
N PHE A 196 9.37 1.92 -9.40
CA PHE A 196 9.37 3.01 -10.39
C PHE A 196 9.97 2.62 -11.73
N ARG A 197 11.01 1.76 -11.75
CA ARG A 197 11.70 1.38 -13.00
C ARG A 197 11.00 0.22 -13.70
N ASP A 198 10.51 -0.76 -12.93
CA ASP A 198 10.09 -2.04 -13.49
C ASP A 198 8.57 -2.21 -13.47
N LEU A 199 7.89 -1.83 -12.37
CA LEU A 199 6.46 -2.08 -12.17
C LEU A 199 5.57 -0.99 -12.79
N VAL A 200 5.70 0.26 -12.36
CA VAL A 200 4.83 1.38 -12.81
C VAL A 200 4.80 1.51 -14.34
N PRO A 201 5.94 1.50 -15.07
CA PRO A 201 5.92 1.64 -16.53
C PRO A 201 5.21 0.51 -17.29
N ARG A 202 5.02 -0.65 -16.65
CA ARG A 202 4.30 -1.81 -17.21
C ARG A 202 2.83 -1.84 -16.80
N LEU A 203 2.50 -1.18 -15.69
CA LEU A 203 1.16 -1.15 -15.11
C LEU A 203 0.28 -0.06 -15.71
N VAL A 204 0.82 1.14 -15.89
CA VAL A 204 0.04 2.33 -16.23
C VAL A 204 0.25 2.77 -17.67
N LYS A 205 -0.74 3.46 -18.25
CA LYS A 205 -0.60 4.04 -19.59
C LYS A 205 0.43 5.16 -19.56
N LYS A 206 1.26 5.25 -20.60
CA LYS A 206 2.09 6.44 -20.83
C LYS A 206 1.20 7.66 -21.07
N GLY A 207 1.72 8.83 -20.74
CA GLY A 207 1.04 10.10 -20.93
C GLY A 207 0.91 10.86 -19.62
N ASP A 208 0.14 11.93 -19.70
CA ASP A 208 -0.11 12.87 -18.62
C ASP A 208 -1.60 13.20 -18.56
N ASP A 209 -2.20 12.99 -17.40
CA ASP A 209 -3.59 13.37 -17.13
C ASP A 209 -3.73 14.48 -16.08
N GLY A 210 -2.61 15.07 -15.64
CA GLY A 210 -2.52 16.17 -14.69
C GLY A 210 -2.72 15.80 -13.22
N ASN A 211 -2.96 14.51 -12.89
CA ASN A 211 -3.25 14.08 -11.52
C ASN A 211 -1.99 13.75 -10.70
N TYR A 212 -1.03 14.66 -10.65
CA TYR A 212 0.28 14.43 -9.98
C TYR A 212 0.13 14.15 -8.48
N GLY A 213 -0.73 14.91 -7.79
CA GLY A 213 -0.99 14.72 -6.36
C GLY A 213 -1.58 13.34 -6.04
N SER A 214 -2.63 12.94 -6.78
CA SER A 214 -3.24 11.62 -6.64
C SER A 214 -2.25 10.50 -6.98
N THR A 215 -1.41 10.72 -7.99
CA THR A 215 -0.33 9.80 -8.38
C THR A 215 0.64 9.58 -7.23
N ALA A 216 1.19 10.66 -6.66
CA ALA A 216 2.13 10.60 -5.55
C ALA A 216 1.54 9.92 -4.29
N VAL A 217 0.26 10.19 -3.97
CA VAL A 217 -0.45 9.53 -2.87
C VAL A 217 -0.58 8.03 -3.11
N CYS A 218 -1.04 7.63 -4.31
CA CYS A 218 -1.14 6.22 -4.67
C CYS A 218 0.22 5.51 -4.66
N ASP A 219 1.26 6.16 -5.15
CA ASP A 219 2.63 5.63 -5.14
C ASP A 219 3.12 5.40 -3.70
N ALA A 220 2.91 6.36 -2.79
CA ALA A 220 3.28 6.24 -1.39
C ALA A 220 2.56 5.07 -0.69
N ILE A 221 1.25 4.89 -0.96
CA ILE A 221 0.47 3.75 -0.46
C ILE A 221 1.04 2.43 -0.99
N CYS A 222 1.29 2.35 -2.31
CA CYS A 222 1.84 1.15 -2.95
C CYS A 222 3.19 0.77 -2.36
N LEU A 223 4.11 1.74 -2.25
CA LEU A 223 5.45 1.52 -1.70
C LEU A 223 5.39 0.99 -0.27
N GLN A 224 4.52 1.55 0.57
CA GLN A 224 4.33 1.09 1.94
C GLN A 224 3.80 -0.36 1.99
N CYS A 225 2.79 -0.69 1.18
CA CYS A 225 2.25 -2.04 1.10
C CYS A 225 3.28 -3.05 0.57
N LEU A 226 4.04 -2.68 -0.46
CA LEU A 226 5.11 -3.51 -1.03
C LEU A 226 6.24 -3.73 -0.03
N SER A 227 6.70 -2.67 0.65
CA SER A 227 7.72 -2.75 1.69
C SER A 227 7.32 -3.76 2.76
N LYS A 228 6.11 -3.60 3.32
CA LYS A 228 5.59 -4.50 4.35
C LYS A 228 5.54 -5.96 3.87
N ARG A 229 4.94 -6.21 2.69
CA ARG A 229 4.77 -7.56 2.14
C ARG A 229 6.06 -8.28 1.83
N ILE A 230 7.03 -7.56 1.27
CA ILE A 230 8.32 -8.11 0.88
C ILE A 230 9.15 -8.41 2.14
N HIS A 231 9.20 -7.48 3.10
CA HIS A 231 9.92 -7.70 4.35
C HIS A 231 9.23 -8.70 5.28
N TYR A 232 7.93 -8.97 5.10
CA TYR A 232 7.24 -10.04 5.81
C TYR A 232 7.84 -11.44 5.52
N GLY A 233 8.68 -11.55 4.48
CA GLY A 233 9.53 -12.72 4.26
C GLY A 233 10.40 -13.09 5.47
N LYS A 234 10.69 -12.15 6.38
CA LYS A 234 11.36 -12.42 7.67
C LYS A 234 10.56 -13.37 8.55
N PHE A 235 9.27 -13.10 8.74
CA PHE A 235 8.37 -13.96 9.52
C PHE A 235 8.18 -15.32 8.85
N VAL A 236 8.07 -15.33 7.51
CA VAL A 236 7.99 -16.59 6.75
C VAL A 236 9.26 -17.42 6.90
N ALA A 237 10.44 -16.79 6.82
CA ALA A 237 11.71 -17.48 7.01
C ALA A 237 11.87 -18.02 8.42
N GLU A 238 11.47 -17.25 9.45
CA GLU A 238 11.46 -17.70 10.84
C GLU A 238 10.53 -18.92 11.01
N ALA A 239 9.30 -18.87 10.51
CA ALA A 239 8.37 -20.00 10.56
C ALA A 239 8.94 -21.26 9.88
N LYS A 240 9.55 -21.09 8.70
CA LYS A 240 10.20 -22.18 7.96
C LYS A 240 11.39 -22.76 8.74
N PHE A 241 12.22 -21.90 9.35
CA PHE A 241 13.37 -22.34 10.14
C PHE A 241 12.93 -23.09 11.39
N GLN A 242 11.97 -22.57 12.15
CA GLN A 242 11.41 -23.23 13.34
C GLN A 242 10.80 -24.61 13.02
N ALA A 243 10.16 -24.75 11.85
CA ALA A 243 9.55 -26.01 11.44
C ALA A 243 10.57 -27.08 11.03
N SER A 244 11.75 -26.71 10.51
CA SER A 244 12.78 -27.66 10.05
C SER A 244 14.17 -27.03 10.04
N PRO A 245 14.81 -26.81 11.21
CA PRO A 245 16.11 -26.14 11.28
C PRO A 245 17.20 -26.85 10.48
N GLU A 246 17.21 -28.18 10.50
CA GLU A 246 18.24 -29.02 9.90
C GLU A 246 18.33 -28.83 8.38
N ALA A 247 17.21 -28.46 7.73
CA ALA A 247 17.14 -28.17 6.30
C ALA A 247 17.94 -26.91 5.91
N TYR A 248 18.16 -25.98 6.85
CA TYR A 248 18.80 -24.69 6.59
C TYR A 248 20.16 -24.54 7.28
N GLU A 249 20.39 -25.20 8.41
CA GLU A 249 21.61 -25.04 9.22
C GLU A 249 22.90 -25.23 8.43
N SER A 250 22.98 -26.28 7.61
CA SER A 250 24.19 -26.57 6.83
C SER A 250 24.49 -25.47 5.81
N ALA A 251 23.46 -24.95 5.14
CA ALA A 251 23.59 -23.85 4.17
C ALA A 251 23.95 -22.53 4.87
N ILE A 252 23.37 -22.25 6.04
CA ILE A 252 23.65 -21.05 6.84
C ILE A 252 25.11 -21.08 7.33
N LYS A 253 25.56 -22.20 7.91
CA LYS A 253 26.94 -22.36 8.43
C LYS A 253 27.99 -22.27 7.33
N ALA A 254 27.68 -22.74 6.12
CA ALA A 254 28.61 -22.68 5.00
C ALA A 254 28.85 -21.25 4.48
N GLN A 255 28.08 -20.24 4.91
CA GLN A 255 28.06 -18.86 4.37
C GLN A 255 28.06 -18.80 2.83
N GLY A 256 27.67 -19.91 2.19
CA GLY A 256 27.82 -20.11 0.77
C GLY A 256 26.64 -19.47 0.06
N ASN A 257 26.90 -18.83 -1.09
CA ASN A 257 25.93 -18.42 -2.10
C ASN A 257 25.13 -19.61 -2.69
N ILE A 258 24.72 -20.57 -1.87
CA ILE A 258 23.78 -21.61 -2.22
C ILE A 258 22.41 -20.94 -2.17
N ARG A 259 21.78 -20.91 -3.34
CA ARG A 259 20.40 -20.45 -3.53
C ARG A 259 19.49 -21.19 -2.54
N ILE A 260 19.12 -20.52 -1.44
CA ILE A 260 17.93 -20.88 -0.68
C ILE A 260 16.73 -20.40 -1.54
N ALA A 261 16.47 -21.09 -2.64
CA ALA A 261 15.25 -20.89 -3.41
C ALA A 261 14.15 -21.64 -2.66
N GLY A 262 13.27 -20.86 -2.01
CA GLY A 262 12.29 -21.36 -1.06
C GLY A 262 11.01 -21.91 -1.66
#